data_AF-A0A250XDX9-F1
#
_entry.id   AF-A0A250XDX9-F1
#
_cell.length_a   1.000
_cell.length_b   1.000
_cell.length_c   1.000
_cell.angle_alpha   90.00
_cell.angle_beta   90.00
_cell.angle_gamma   90.00
#
_symmetry.space_group_name_H-M   'P 1'
#
loop_
_entity.id
_entity.type
_entity.pdbx_description
1 polymer ?
#
loop_
_entity_poly.entity_id
_entity_poly.type
_entity_poly.pdbx_seq_one_letter_code
_entity_poly.pdbx_strand_id
1 'polypeptide(L)'
;MAGSLVSNGKLNSSDLLSFSYSGVLYKIWSSTKKNGLRGLALVGMGAIGSSASLAYIRYQAQKADQSLPSEFVLELNLEKLRIVEKAETSTLAILRGDAANQMELWRVVQVLDRASKDVRVKGLLTIVGGGDNLGGVAMVQELRQSIQAFKSRASDRAPTVAWAAAFGEAGNNGTVPYYFASAFSQVYVQPSGMVSFNGLESVAFFFRTLLDKLKV
;
A
#
# COMPACT_ATOMS: atom_id res chain seq x y z
N MET A 1 -41.35 55.53 25.80
CA MET A 1 -42.65 55.87 26.41
C MET A 1 -43.30 54.57 26.87
N ALA A 2 -43.61 54.50 28.17
CA ALA A 2 -44.52 53.61 28.94
C ALA A 2 -44.64 52.13 28.52
N GLY A 3 -44.54 51.12 29.37
CA GLY A 3 -44.80 50.98 30.81
C GLY A 3 -45.37 49.55 30.98
N SER A 4 -44.80 48.72 31.85
CA SER A 4 -45.44 48.26 33.11
C SER A 4 -46.74 47.44 32.85
N LEU A 5 -46.92 46.16 33.21
CA LEU A 5 -47.04 45.61 34.56
C LEU A 5 -47.53 44.14 34.44
N VAL A 6 -46.94 43.25 35.25
CA VAL A 6 -47.64 42.36 36.21
C VAL A 6 -48.67 41.34 35.71
N SER A 7 -48.24 40.07 35.83
CA SER A 7 -48.82 39.00 36.68
C SER A 7 -50.34 38.76 36.72
N ASN A 8 -50.65 37.48 36.51
CA ASN A 8 -51.69 36.67 37.14
C ASN A 8 -53.18 37.02 36.93
N GLY A 9 -53.84 36.17 36.14
CA GLY A 9 -55.29 36.09 36.08
C GLY A 9 -55.73 34.90 35.22
N LYS A 10 -56.03 33.79 35.87
CA LYS A 10 -56.45 32.52 35.29
C LYS A 10 -57.75 32.61 34.48
N LEU A 11 -57.74 31.87 33.38
CA LEU A 11 -58.81 31.08 32.74
C LEU A 11 -60.05 31.82 32.21
N ASN A 12 -60.27 31.73 30.89
CA ASN A 12 -61.43 31.00 30.41
C ASN A 12 -61.29 30.50 28.95
N SER A 13 -62.05 29.45 28.65
CA SER A 13 -61.69 28.37 27.73
C SER A 13 -62.53 28.35 26.44
N SER A 14 -63.03 29.50 25.97
CA SER A 14 -64.00 29.55 24.86
C SER A 14 -63.70 30.51 23.70
N ASP A 15 -62.69 31.38 23.80
CA ASP A 15 -62.60 32.54 22.89
C ASP A 15 -61.49 32.52 21.82
N LEU A 16 -60.78 31.40 21.59
CA LEU A 16 -59.77 31.34 20.52
C LEU A 16 -59.91 30.10 19.61
N LEU A 17 -61.16 29.68 19.34
CA LEU A 17 -61.50 28.72 18.30
C LEU A 17 -61.47 29.35 16.89
N SER A 18 -60.30 29.80 16.42
CA SER A 18 -60.00 29.90 14.98
C SER A 18 -58.54 30.26 14.72
N PHE A 19 -57.60 29.40 15.13
CA PHE A 19 -56.27 29.42 14.52
C PHE A 19 -55.99 28.08 13.86
N SER A 20 -56.06 28.08 12.53
CA SER A 20 -55.82 26.92 11.67
C SER A 20 -54.37 26.44 11.81
N TYR A 21 -54.18 25.37 12.57
CA TYR A 21 -52.89 24.71 12.75
C TYR A 21 -52.48 23.80 11.57
N SER A 22 -53.36 23.58 10.57
CA SER A 22 -53.07 22.67 9.45
C SER A 22 -52.12 23.28 8.40
N GLY A 23 -52.12 24.60 8.25
CA GLY A 23 -51.32 25.28 7.22
C GLY A 23 -49.83 25.38 7.56
N VAL A 24 -49.48 25.63 8.83
CA VAL A 24 -48.10 25.90 9.26
C VAL A 24 -47.27 24.61 9.31
N LEU A 25 -47.85 23.53 9.84
CA LEU A 25 -47.18 22.22 9.92
C LEU A 25 -46.96 21.60 8.53
N TYR A 26 -47.91 21.77 7.60
CA TYR A 26 -47.73 21.34 6.20
C TYR A 26 -46.65 22.16 5.47
N LYS A 27 -46.56 23.47 5.74
CA LYS A 27 -45.50 24.33 5.17
C LYS A 27 -44.10 23.96 5.69
N ILE A 28 -43.98 23.63 6.98
CA ILE A 28 -42.71 23.22 7.59
C ILE A 28 -42.28 21.83 7.10
N TRP A 29 -43.23 20.88 7.00
CA TRP A 29 -42.96 19.53 6.49
C TRP A 29 -42.58 19.51 5.00
N SER A 30 -43.27 20.30 4.16
CA SER A 30 -42.94 20.42 2.73
C SER A 30 -41.65 21.22 2.45
N SER A 31 -41.31 22.18 3.31
CA SER A 31 -40.02 22.90 3.25
C SER A 31 -38.84 21.98 3.61
N THR A 32 -39.02 21.10 4.59
CA THR A 32 -38.01 20.11 5.00
C THR A 32 -37.79 19.04 3.93
N LYS A 33 -38.86 18.60 3.25
CA LYS A 33 -38.78 17.62 2.13
C LYS A 33 -38.11 18.20 0.87
N LYS A 34 -38.32 19.49 0.57
CA LYS A 34 -37.70 20.18 -0.58
C LYS A 34 -36.22 20.52 -0.37
N ASN A 35 -35.81 20.82 0.85
CA ASN A 35 -34.42 21.22 1.15
C ASN A 35 -33.51 20.03 1.53
N GLY A 36 -34.06 18.95 2.10
CA GLY A 36 -33.30 17.71 2.37
C GLY A 36 -32.80 17.00 1.12
N LEU A 37 -33.60 17.01 0.03
CA LEU A 37 -33.20 16.46 -1.27
C LEU A 37 -32.04 17.26 -1.90
N ARG A 38 -32.05 18.59 -1.73
CA ARG A 38 -31.00 19.49 -2.21
C ARG A 38 -29.69 19.31 -1.44
N GLY A 39 -29.76 19.08 -0.12
CA GLY A 39 -28.59 18.75 0.70
C GLY A 39 -27.94 17.43 0.30
N LEU A 40 -28.73 16.37 0.09
CA LEU A 40 -28.23 15.07 -0.40
C LEU A 40 -27.63 15.17 -1.80
N ALA A 41 -28.23 15.95 -2.70
CA ALA A 41 -27.68 16.18 -4.04
C ALA A 41 -26.33 16.90 -3.99
N LEU A 42 -26.17 17.90 -3.11
CA LEU A 42 -24.90 18.61 -2.93
C LEU A 42 -23.79 17.71 -2.36
N VAL A 43 -24.11 16.85 -1.40
CA VAL A 43 -23.18 15.84 -0.87
C VAL A 43 -22.81 14.81 -1.94
N GLY A 44 -23.78 14.35 -2.73
CA GLY A 44 -23.55 13.43 -3.85
C GLY A 44 -22.66 14.02 -4.94
N MET A 45 -22.87 15.27 -5.33
CA MET A 45 -22.02 15.97 -6.30
C MET A 45 -20.60 16.19 -5.77
N GLY A 46 -20.45 16.48 -4.48
CA GLY A 46 -19.14 16.57 -3.82
C GLY A 46 -18.36 15.24 -3.86
N ALA A 47 -19.04 14.11 -3.63
CA ALA A 47 -18.43 12.78 -3.70
C ALA A 47 -18.02 12.36 -5.12
N ILE A 48 -18.81 12.73 -6.13
CA ILE A 48 -18.47 12.49 -7.54
C ILE A 48 -17.30 13.38 -7.96
N GLY A 49 -17.30 14.66 -7.57
CA GLY A 49 -16.24 15.61 -7.86
C GLY A 49 -14.90 15.22 -7.24
N SER A 50 -14.89 14.74 -5.99
CA SER A 50 -13.67 14.24 -5.33
C SER A 50 -13.14 12.95 -5.96
N SER A 51 -14.03 12.04 -6.37
CA SER A 51 -13.66 10.82 -7.09
C SER A 51 -13.09 11.12 -8.48
N ALA A 52 -13.69 12.05 -9.21
CA ALA A 52 -13.17 12.51 -10.51
C ALA A 52 -11.84 13.25 -10.36
N SER A 53 -11.67 14.04 -9.30
CA SER A 53 -10.40 14.71 -8.99
C SER A 53 -9.31 13.70 -8.65
N LEU A 54 -9.62 12.65 -7.88
CA LEU A 54 -8.69 11.58 -7.56
C LEU A 54 -8.32 10.77 -8.82
N ALA A 55 -9.30 10.48 -9.67
CA ALA A 55 -9.08 9.83 -10.96
C ALA A 55 -8.22 10.70 -11.90
N TYR A 56 -8.43 12.02 -11.91
CA TYR A 56 -7.65 12.97 -12.69
C TYR A 56 -6.20 13.07 -12.19
N ILE A 57 -5.98 13.12 -10.88
CA ILE A 57 -4.64 13.09 -10.27
C ILE A 57 -3.94 11.75 -10.60
N ARG A 58 -4.66 10.62 -10.51
CA ARG A 58 -4.13 9.30 -10.89
C ARG A 58 -3.80 9.23 -12.38
N TYR A 59 -4.66 9.78 -13.24
CA TYR A 59 -4.45 9.83 -14.69
C TYR A 59 -3.22 10.68 -15.06
N GLN A 60 -3.06 11.84 -14.42
CA GLN A 60 -1.88 12.69 -14.62
C GLN A 60 -0.61 12.04 -14.06
N ALA A 61 -0.68 11.35 -12.92
CA ALA A 61 0.44 10.58 -12.38
C ALA A 61 0.83 9.40 -13.30
N GLN A 62 -0.15 8.77 -13.96
CA GLN A 62 0.08 7.67 -14.91
C GLN A 62 0.59 8.17 -16.26
N LYS A 63 0.20 9.37 -16.71
CA LYS A 63 0.76 10.02 -17.90
C LYS A 63 2.11 10.69 -17.65
N ALA A 64 2.44 10.98 -16.39
CA ALA A 64 3.76 11.39 -15.97
C ALA A 64 4.77 10.22 -15.94
N ASP A 65 4.43 9.07 -16.57
CA ASP A 65 5.41 8.10 -17.07
C ASP A 65 6.33 8.84 -18.05
N GLN A 66 7.36 9.46 -17.46
CA GLN A 66 8.41 10.16 -18.15
C GLN A 66 9.00 9.20 -19.18
N SER A 67 9.17 9.67 -20.41
CA SER A 67 10.00 8.97 -21.39
C SER A 67 11.31 8.60 -20.72
N LEU A 68 11.58 7.29 -20.57
CA LEU A 68 12.77 6.83 -19.88
C LEU A 68 14.00 7.50 -20.49
N PRO A 69 14.96 7.96 -19.66
CA PRO A 69 16.20 8.56 -20.14
C PRO A 69 16.89 7.68 -21.19
N SER A 70 17.72 8.30 -22.03
CA SER A 70 18.52 7.57 -23.02
C SER A 70 19.47 6.56 -22.37
N GLU A 71 19.90 6.82 -21.13
CA GLU A 71 20.73 5.91 -20.34
C GLU A 71 20.31 5.98 -18.87
N PHE A 72 20.19 4.82 -18.21
CA PHE A 72 19.77 4.75 -16.81
C PHE A 72 20.28 3.48 -16.11
N VAL A 73 20.29 3.52 -14.78
CA VAL A 73 20.55 2.35 -13.93
C VAL A 73 19.23 1.86 -13.37
N LEU A 74 19.00 0.55 -13.41
CA LEU A 74 17.83 -0.05 -12.80
C LEU A 74 18.09 -0.20 -11.30
N GLU A 75 17.25 0.42 -10.47
CA GLU A 75 17.27 0.23 -9.01
C GLU A 75 16.18 -0.74 -8.59
N LEU A 76 16.56 -1.80 -7.87
CA LEU A 76 15.65 -2.67 -7.13
C LEU A 76 15.84 -2.42 -5.63
N ASN A 77 14.93 -1.67 -5.03
CA ASN A 77 15.03 -1.28 -3.63
C ASN A 77 14.21 -2.19 -2.72
N LEU A 78 14.83 -3.21 -2.16
CA LEU A 78 14.18 -4.22 -1.31
C LEU A 78 14.05 -3.78 0.16
N GLU A 79 14.53 -2.60 0.54
CA GLU A 79 14.18 -2.01 1.83
C GLU A 79 12.75 -1.45 1.79
N LYS A 80 12.35 -0.89 0.65
CA LYS A 80 11.03 -0.30 0.44
C LYS A 80 10.04 -1.28 -0.19
N LEU A 81 10.52 -2.15 -1.07
CA LEU A 81 9.69 -3.10 -1.81
C LEU A 81 9.72 -4.48 -1.14
N ARG A 82 8.53 -5.07 -1.02
CA ARG A 82 8.32 -6.46 -0.60
C ARG A 82 8.00 -7.29 -1.82
N ILE A 83 8.81 -8.31 -2.09
CA ILE A 83 8.54 -9.25 -3.18
C ILE A 83 7.58 -10.32 -2.66
N VAL A 84 6.48 -10.49 -3.39
CA VAL A 84 5.42 -11.46 -3.06
C VAL A 84 5.11 -12.30 -4.29
N GLU A 85 4.59 -13.51 -4.12
CA GLU A 85 4.14 -14.31 -5.28
C GLU A 85 2.87 -13.70 -5.91
N LYS A 86 1.96 -13.23 -5.04
CA LYS A 86 0.70 -12.60 -5.41
C LYS A 86 0.46 -11.39 -4.52
N ALA A 87 0.20 -10.25 -5.14
CA ALA A 87 -0.10 -9.03 -4.40
C ALA A 87 -1.46 -9.16 -3.68
N GLU A 88 -1.52 -8.71 -2.43
CA GLU A 88 -2.79 -8.64 -1.70
C GLU A 88 -3.58 -7.43 -2.19
N THR A 89 -4.71 -7.69 -2.85
CA THR A 89 -5.60 -6.64 -3.38
C THR A 89 -6.83 -6.41 -2.51
N SER A 90 -6.82 -6.93 -1.27
CA SER A 90 -7.96 -6.78 -0.36
C SER A 90 -8.15 -5.30 0.00
N THR A 91 -9.40 -4.85 0.13
CA THR A 91 -9.70 -3.47 0.56
C THR A 91 -9.03 -3.14 1.88
N LEU A 92 -8.90 -4.13 2.76
CA LEU A 92 -8.25 -3.99 4.06
C LEU A 92 -6.74 -3.77 3.93
N ALA A 93 -6.05 -4.50 3.06
CA ALA A 93 -4.63 -4.28 2.78
C ALA A 93 -4.35 -2.91 2.14
N ILE A 94 -5.26 -2.44 1.28
CA ILE A 94 -5.17 -1.10 0.69
C ILE A 94 -5.33 -0.02 1.77
N LEU A 95 -6.31 -0.18 2.68
CA LEU A 95 -6.54 0.78 3.76
C LEU A 95 -5.38 0.84 4.77
N ARG A 96 -4.69 -0.28 5.02
CA ARG A 96 -3.48 -0.32 5.86
C ARG A 96 -2.23 0.23 5.17
N GLY A 97 -2.27 0.43 3.85
CA GLY A 97 -1.12 0.84 3.05
C GLY A 97 -0.16 -0.29 2.68
N ASP A 98 -0.45 -1.53 3.07
CA ASP A 98 0.41 -2.70 2.82
C ASP A 98 0.51 -3.04 1.33
N ALA A 99 -0.54 -2.76 0.56
CA ALA A 99 -0.61 -3.08 -0.87
C ALA A 99 0.32 -2.21 -1.73
N ALA A 100 0.70 -1.01 -1.28
CA ALA A 100 1.46 -0.06 -2.09
C ALA A 100 2.93 -0.47 -2.28
N ASN A 101 3.47 -1.25 -1.35
CA ASN A 101 4.89 -1.62 -1.31
C ASN A 101 5.14 -3.07 -1.75
N GLN A 102 4.13 -3.73 -2.33
CA GLN A 102 4.25 -5.10 -2.82
C GLN A 102 4.55 -5.12 -4.31
N MET A 103 5.50 -5.97 -4.71
CA MET A 103 5.79 -6.27 -6.10
C MET A 103 5.73 -7.78 -6.32
N GLU A 104 4.99 -8.19 -7.35
CA GLU A 104 4.88 -9.60 -7.67
C GLU A 104 6.18 -10.11 -8.30
N LEU A 105 6.64 -11.28 -7.85
CA LEU A 105 7.89 -11.90 -8.30
C LEU A 105 7.98 -11.98 -9.82
N TRP A 106 6.92 -12.46 -10.48
CA TRP A 106 6.89 -12.60 -11.93
C TRP A 106 7.11 -11.26 -12.66
N ARG A 107 6.68 -10.13 -12.07
CA ARG A 107 6.91 -8.80 -12.64
C ARG A 107 8.38 -8.42 -12.55
N VAL A 108 9.02 -8.69 -11.41
CA VAL A 108 10.47 -8.45 -11.23
C VAL A 108 11.25 -9.25 -12.26
N VAL A 109 10.96 -10.55 -12.39
CA VAL A 109 11.59 -11.44 -13.37
C VAL A 109 11.40 -10.90 -14.79
N GLN A 110 10.19 -10.49 -15.14
CA GLN A 110 9.87 -9.96 -16.47
C GLN A 110 10.58 -8.62 -16.76
N VAL A 111 10.69 -7.75 -15.76
CA VAL A 111 11.41 -6.47 -15.87
C VAL A 111 12.91 -6.72 -16.05
N LEU A 112 13.50 -7.64 -15.27
CA LEU A 112 14.91 -8.03 -15.43
C LEU A 112 15.17 -8.64 -16.81
N ASP A 113 14.28 -9.50 -17.31
CA ASP A 113 14.39 -10.07 -18.65
C ASP A 113 14.40 -8.98 -19.74
N ARG A 114 13.49 -8.01 -19.66
CA ARG A 114 13.44 -6.88 -20.61
C ARG A 114 14.66 -5.97 -20.47
N ALA A 115 15.03 -5.62 -19.25
CA ALA A 115 16.17 -4.76 -18.96
C ALA A 115 17.49 -5.37 -19.44
N SER A 116 17.61 -6.71 -19.40
CA SER A 116 18.79 -7.42 -19.91
C SER A 116 19.05 -7.20 -21.41
N LYS A 117 17.99 -6.85 -22.17
CA LYS A 117 18.02 -6.64 -23.62
C LYS A 117 18.02 -5.15 -24.00
N ASP A 118 17.64 -4.26 -23.09
CA ASP A 118 17.55 -2.82 -23.35
C ASP A 118 18.93 -2.16 -23.22
N VAL A 119 19.45 -1.63 -24.33
CA VAL A 119 20.77 -0.98 -24.43
C VAL A 119 20.91 0.28 -23.58
N ARG A 120 19.80 0.90 -23.18
CA ARG A 120 19.76 2.09 -22.32
C ARG A 120 20.12 1.75 -20.87
N VAL A 121 19.93 0.51 -20.45
CA VAL A 121 20.28 0.05 -19.11
C VAL A 121 21.80 -0.07 -18.99
N LYS A 122 22.40 0.71 -18.09
CA LYS A 122 23.85 0.74 -17.85
C LYS A 122 24.28 0.05 -16.57
N GLY A 123 23.34 -0.50 -15.83
CA GLY A 123 23.63 -1.22 -14.60
C GLY A 123 22.37 -1.66 -13.88
N LEU A 124 22.55 -2.56 -12.93
CA LEU A 124 21.54 -2.97 -11.96
C LEU A 124 22.10 -2.75 -10.56
N LEU A 125 21.48 -1.86 -9.81
CA LEU A 125 21.72 -1.65 -8.40
C LEU A 125 20.58 -2.31 -7.62
N THR A 126 20.92 -3.15 -6.65
CA THR A 126 19.93 -3.71 -5.73
C THR A 126 20.29 -3.36 -4.31
N ILE A 127 19.39 -2.65 -3.64
CA ILE A 127 19.48 -2.34 -2.22
C ILE A 127 18.79 -3.50 -1.50
N VAL A 128 19.58 -4.34 -0.85
CA VAL A 128 19.12 -5.52 -0.14
C VAL A 128 18.70 -5.10 1.27
N GLY A 129 17.40 -5.17 1.53
CA GLY A 129 16.83 -4.87 2.85
C GLY A 129 16.78 -6.09 3.78
N GLY A 130 16.12 -5.91 4.94
CA GLY A 130 15.85 -6.99 5.90
C GLY A 130 15.18 -8.20 5.26
N GLY A 131 15.54 -9.40 5.72
CA GLY A 131 15.25 -10.65 5.00
C GLY A 131 13.79 -10.97 4.72
N ASP A 132 12.86 -10.38 5.46
CA ASP A 132 11.41 -10.61 5.31
C ASP A 132 10.85 -10.07 3.98
N ASN A 133 11.56 -9.15 3.31
CA ASN A 133 11.10 -8.52 2.08
C ASN A 133 11.37 -9.36 0.81
N LEU A 134 12.22 -10.39 0.91
CA LEU A 134 12.60 -11.25 -0.21
C LEU A 134 11.70 -12.49 -0.39
N GLY A 135 10.77 -12.72 0.55
CA GLY A 135 9.92 -13.90 0.56
C GLY A 135 10.65 -15.18 0.93
N GLY A 136 10.14 -16.33 0.48
CA GLY A 136 10.70 -17.64 0.78
C GLY A 136 11.96 -17.97 -0.04
N VAL A 137 12.68 -19.02 0.37
CA VAL A 137 13.90 -19.49 -0.32
C VAL A 137 13.64 -19.80 -1.80
N ALA A 138 12.47 -20.35 -2.15
CA ALA A 138 12.11 -20.64 -3.53
C ALA A 138 12.05 -19.39 -4.41
N MET A 139 11.40 -18.33 -3.91
CA MET A 139 11.32 -17.04 -4.61
C MET A 139 12.72 -16.42 -4.79
N VAL A 140 13.56 -16.54 -3.76
CA VAL A 140 14.96 -16.10 -3.83
C VAL A 140 15.74 -16.86 -4.90
N GLN A 141 15.51 -18.17 -5.07
CA GLN A 141 16.14 -18.93 -6.15
C GLN A 141 15.75 -18.41 -7.54
N GLU A 142 14.46 -18.14 -7.75
CA GLU A 142 13.96 -17.61 -9.02
C GLU A 142 14.54 -16.22 -9.34
N LEU A 143 14.59 -15.34 -8.32
CA LEU A 143 15.25 -14.04 -8.44
C LEU A 143 16.72 -14.19 -8.80
N ARG A 144 17.46 -15.08 -8.11
CA ARG A 144 18.89 -15.32 -8.40
C ARG A 144 19.12 -15.78 -9.82
N GLN A 145 18.31 -16.72 -10.32
CA GLN A 145 18.39 -17.18 -11.71
C GLN A 145 18.14 -16.02 -12.69
N SER A 146 17.19 -15.14 -12.37
CA SER A 146 16.90 -13.96 -13.18
C SER A 146 18.04 -12.94 -13.19
N ILE A 147 18.69 -12.71 -12.04
CA ILE A 147 19.88 -11.85 -11.94
C ILE A 147 21.06 -12.45 -12.73
N GLN A 148 21.26 -13.76 -12.66
CA GLN A 148 22.30 -14.45 -13.44
C GLN A 148 22.01 -14.37 -14.96
N ALA A 149 20.75 -14.51 -15.37
CA ALA A 149 20.33 -14.32 -16.75
C ALA A 149 20.52 -12.87 -17.22
N PHE A 150 20.22 -11.88 -16.37
CA PHE A 150 20.50 -10.48 -16.66
C PHE A 150 22.01 -10.25 -16.86
N LYS A 151 22.83 -10.72 -15.92
CA LYS A 151 24.29 -10.57 -15.95
C LYS A 151 24.90 -11.20 -17.19
N SER A 152 24.48 -12.41 -17.55
CA SER A 152 25.00 -13.11 -18.74
C SER A 152 24.63 -12.42 -20.06
N ARG A 153 23.42 -11.87 -20.17
CA ARG A 153 22.95 -11.19 -21.40
C ARG A 153 23.44 -9.77 -21.53
N ALA A 154 23.48 -9.02 -20.43
CA ALA A 154 23.99 -7.66 -20.43
C ALA A 154 25.52 -7.63 -20.44
N SER A 155 26.18 -8.68 -19.93
CA SER A 155 27.63 -8.80 -19.85
C SER A 155 28.25 -7.53 -19.24
N ASP A 156 29.28 -6.98 -19.87
CA ASP A 156 30.02 -5.83 -19.35
C ASP A 156 29.28 -4.49 -19.56
N ARG A 157 28.18 -4.48 -20.32
CA ARG A 157 27.37 -3.28 -20.56
C ARG A 157 26.64 -2.81 -19.30
N ALA A 158 26.23 -3.74 -18.45
CA ALA A 158 25.46 -3.43 -17.25
C ALA A 158 25.95 -4.27 -16.05
N PRO A 159 26.91 -3.76 -15.25
CA PRO A 159 27.33 -4.42 -14.03
C PRO A 159 26.15 -4.57 -13.04
N THR A 160 26.19 -5.65 -12.26
CA THR A 160 25.19 -5.94 -11.23
C THR A 160 25.80 -5.77 -9.84
N VAL A 161 25.26 -4.83 -9.07
CA VAL A 161 25.75 -4.47 -7.74
C VAL A 161 24.65 -4.68 -6.71
N ALA A 162 24.95 -5.46 -5.67
CA ALA A 162 24.13 -5.53 -4.47
C ALA A 162 24.78 -4.67 -3.38
N TRP A 163 23.97 -3.87 -2.69
CA TRP A 163 24.37 -3.11 -1.51
C TRP A 163 23.46 -3.49 -0.34
N ALA A 164 24.02 -3.63 0.85
CA ALA A 164 23.27 -3.86 2.08
C ALA A 164 23.86 -3.05 3.23
N ALA A 165 23.01 -2.53 4.11
CA ALA A 165 23.47 -1.97 5.39
C ALA A 165 24.08 -3.09 6.27
N ALA A 166 23.40 -4.23 6.34
CA ALA A 166 23.85 -5.44 7.03
C ALA A 166 23.17 -6.67 6.42
N PHE A 167 23.79 -7.85 6.55
CA PHE A 167 23.17 -9.14 6.25
C PHE A 167 22.86 -9.84 7.57
N GLY A 168 21.68 -9.57 8.12
CA GLY A 168 21.28 -10.08 9.42
C GLY A 168 21.78 -9.18 10.54
N GLU A 169 20.84 -8.46 11.15
CA GLU A 169 21.00 -7.55 12.28
C GLU A 169 19.76 -7.68 13.17
N ALA A 170 19.88 -7.36 14.46
CA ALA A 170 18.78 -7.41 15.44
C ALA A 170 18.03 -8.77 15.51
N GLY A 171 18.75 -9.89 15.32
CA GLY A 171 18.19 -11.24 15.40
C GLY A 171 17.66 -11.80 14.07
N ASN A 172 17.72 -11.03 12.98
CA ASN A 172 17.30 -11.50 11.66
C ASN A 172 18.34 -12.44 11.02
N ASN A 173 17.87 -13.45 10.27
CA ASN A 173 18.75 -14.36 9.54
C ASN A 173 19.32 -13.69 8.28
N GLY A 174 20.64 -13.49 8.25
CA GLY A 174 21.36 -12.93 7.11
C GLY A 174 21.64 -13.91 5.96
N THR A 175 21.42 -15.21 6.18
CA THR A 175 21.76 -16.27 5.23
C THR A 175 21.00 -16.12 3.91
N VAL A 176 19.68 -15.93 3.96
CA VAL A 176 18.84 -15.84 2.74
C VAL A 176 19.10 -14.54 1.96
N PRO A 177 19.20 -13.35 2.59
CA PRO A 177 19.57 -12.12 1.90
C PRO A 177 20.97 -12.14 1.29
N TYR A 178 21.96 -12.68 2.01
CA TYR A 178 23.30 -12.85 1.46
C TYR A 178 23.32 -13.88 0.34
N TYR A 179 22.56 -14.98 0.51
CA TYR A 179 22.38 -15.96 -0.54
C TYR A 179 21.83 -15.29 -1.79
N PHE A 180 20.81 -14.44 -1.72
CA PHE A 180 20.36 -13.62 -2.86
C PHE A 180 21.48 -12.75 -3.45
N ALA A 181 22.14 -11.94 -2.61
CA ALA A 181 23.18 -10.99 -3.02
C ALA A 181 24.37 -11.64 -3.74
N SER A 182 24.70 -12.91 -3.43
CA SER A 182 25.78 -13.63 -4.09
C SER A 182 25.58 -13.89 -5.60
N ALA A 183 24.39 -13.60 -6.17
CA ALA A 183 24.16 -13.71 -7.62
C ALA A 183 24.77 -12.54 -8.40
N PHE A 184 24.96 -11.41 -7.72
CA PHE A 184 25.47 -10.16 -8.27
C PHE A 184 26.98 -10.26 -8.56
N SER A 185 27.49 -9.37 -9.41
CA SER A 185 28.92 -9.32 -9.69
C SER A 185 29.74 -8.73 -8.54
N GLN A 186 29.13 -7.81 -7.78
CA GLN A 186 29.74 -7.16 -6.63
C GLN A 186 28.72 -7.04 -5.51
N VAL A 187 29.18 -7.25 -4.28
CA VAL A 187 28.37 -7.10 -3.06
C VAL A 187 29.11 -6.13 -2.14
N TYR A 188 28.45 -5.03 -1.81
CA TYR A 188 28.95 -4.02 -0.87
C TYR A 188 28.14 -4.08 0.42
N VAL A 189 28.85 -3.97 1.54
CA VAL A 189 28.26 -3.89 2.88
C VAL A 189 28.86 -2.69 3.60
N GLN A 190 28.06 -2.05 4.45
CA GLN A 190 28.57 -1.00 5.31
C GLN A 190 29.69 -1.57 6.22
N PRO A 191 30.80 -0.84 6.48
CA PRO A 191 31.88 -1.33 7.33
C PRO A 191 31.45 -1.71 8.76
N SER A 192 30.41 -1.05 9.28
CA SER A 192 29.81 -1.35 10.59
C SER A 192 28.71 -2.42 10.52
N GLY A 193 28.33 -2.85 9.33
CA GLY A 193 27.27 -3.84 9.11
C GLY A 193 27.70 -5.24 9.50
N MET A 194 26.79 -5.98 10.13
CA MET A 194 27.04 -7.39 10.48
C MET A 194 26.67 -8.30 9.31
N VAL A 195 27.44 -9.38 9.14
CA VAL A 195 27.11 -10.47 8.21
C VAL A 195 26.93 -11.76 9.01
N SER A 196 25.68 -12.16 9.19
CA SER A 196 25.27 -13.28 10.05
C SER A 196 24.84 -14.48 9.21
N PHE A 197 25.52 -15.61 9.40
CA PHE A 197 25.18 -16.89 8.79
C PHE A 197 24.65 -17.85 9.83
N ASN A 198 23.33 -17.89 9.98
CA ASN A 198 22.66 -18.74 10.96
C ASN A 198 22.21 -20.08 10.36
N GLY A 199 22.38 -20.27 9.04
CA GLY A 199 21.97 -21.47 8.33
C GLY A 199 20.49 -21.46 7.96
N LEU A 200 19.96 -22.66 7.70
CA LEU A 200 18.55 -22.89 7.42
C LEU A 200 17.97 -23.78 8.53
N GLU A 201 16.80 -23.40 9.01
CA GLU A 201 16.05 -24.09 10.04
C GLU A 201 14.68 -24.47 9.50
N SER A 202 14.19 -25.66 9.86
CA SER A 202 12.83 -26.09 9.62
C SER A 202 12.22 -26.56 10.94
N VAL A 203 11.18 -25.86 11.39
CA VAL A 203 10.44 -26.20 12.61
C VAL A 203 9.11 -26.81 12.23
N ALA A 204 8.85 -28.03 12.70
CA ALA A 204 7.54 -28.67 12.62
C ALA A 204 6.87 -28.60 13.99
N PHE A 205 5.65 -28.08 14.03
CA PHE A 205 4.86 -28.05 15.25
C PHE A 205 4.01 -29.32 15.38
N PHE A 206 4.05 -29.96 16.55
CA PHE A 206 3.27 -31.16 16.84
C PHE A 206 2.20 -30.85 17.90
N PHE A 207 0.94 -30.85 17.47
CA PHE A 207 -0.19 -30.44 18.31
C PHE A 207 -1.02 -31.60 18.89
N ARG A 208 -0.63 -32.87 18.68
CA ARG A 208 -1.43 -34.03 19.08
C ARG A 208 -1.93 -33.93 20.52
N THR A 209 -1.02 -33.74 21.49
CA THR A 209 -1.38 -33.67 22.91
C THR A 209 -2.28 -32.47 23.24
N LEU A 210 -2.15 -31.36 22.50
CA LEU A 210 -3.05 -30.21 22.65
C LEU A 210 -4.45 -30.57 22.15
N LEU A 211 -4.55 -31.19 20.98
CA LEU A 211 -5.82 -31.62 20.38
C LEU A 211 -6.53 -32.68 21.23
N ASP A 212 -5.78 -33.66 21.75
CA ASP A 212 -6.30 -34.67 22.68
C ASP A 212 -6.93 -34.01 23.93
N LYS A 213 -6.30 -32.95 24.47
CA LYS A 213 -6.84 -32.18 25.60
C LYS A 213 -8.05 -31.32 25.23
N LEU A 214 -8.07 -30.78 24.01
CA LEU A 214 -9.19 -29.99 23.48
C LEU A 214 -10.37 -30.86 23.01
N LYS A 215 -10.18 -32.19 22.95
CA LYS A 215 -11.18 -33.18 22.50
C LYS A 215 -11.67 -32.93 21.07
N VAL A 216 -10.76 -32.54 20.18
CA VAL A 216 -11.00 -32.37 18.74
C VAL A 216 -10.09 -33.30 17.96
#